data_AF-V5IE31-F1
#
_entry.id   AF-V5IE31-F1
#
_cell.length_a   1.000
_cell.length_b   1.000
_cell.length_c   1.000
_cell.angle_alpha   90.00
_cell.angle_beta   90.00
_cell.angle_gamma   90.00
#
_symmetry.space_group_name_H-M   'P 1'
#
loop_
_entity.id
_entity.type
_entity.pdbx_description
1 polymer ?
#
loop_
_entity_poly.entity_id
_entity_poly.type
_entity_poly.pdbx_seq_one_letter_code
_entity_poly.pdbx_strand_id
1 'polypeptide(L)'
;PFPEKLALDAGRQLIGTNQETFVSHREFLSRPYLPYALFCGCAAFDSSPSFEKAAMAVLKNTHTLVIVHNRNMVSDLVSKFSGLSVLALPHNLKVEGERGDDLDPSSDKLCQLKELLGTTPGLGIDNLLLTDDVPTEIQQMCPKLTEWQTDMNSTIGIMPNLVKAAEELPNAALTQELILGRSMQAHDGKLLMYANAGNNSVETASKLFTNLTRLEVCSTFAKSLSSIADFVGIRRLSLMASIEMAAPFRKYVVPLLRKFDLEELTLKCFGDVHLPTVAEHCQNLVSLTLILC
;
A
#
# COMPACT_ATOMS: atom_id res chain seq x y z
N PRO A 1 34.49 -20.93 -7.05
CA PRO A 1 33.62 -22.10 -6.72
C PRO A 1 32.33 -21.59 -6.09
N PHE A 2 31.21 -22.28 -6.29
CA PHE A 2 29.97 -21.92 -5.61
C PHE A 2 30.03 -22.37 -4.14
N PRO A 3 29.71 -21.52 -3.16
CA PRO A 3 29.80 -21.89 -1.74
C PRO A 3 28.90 -23.07 -1.38
N GLU A 4 29.37 -23.89 -0.45
CA GLU A 4 28.56 -24.97 0.14
C GLU A 4 27.33 -24.41 0.85
N LYS A 5 26.26 -25.21 0.98
CA LYS A 5 24.99 -24.87 1.64
C LYS A 5 24.15 -23.76 0.99
N LEU A 6 24.69 -23.00 0.04
CA LEU A 6 23.86 -22.24 -0.88
C LEU A 6 23.19 -23.22 -1.85
N ALA A 7 21.91 -23.00 -2.13
CA ALA A 7 21.17 -23.76 -3.12
C ALA A 7 21.07 -22.94 -4.41
N LEU A 8 21.38 -23.55 -5.54
CA LEU A 8 21.05 -23.01 -6.86
C LEU A 8 19.84 -23.78 -7.37
N ASP A 9 18.85 -23.06 -7.89
CA ASP A 9 17.75 -23.71 -8.60
C ASP A 9 18.24 -24.35 -9.92
N ALA A 10 17.38 -25.18 -10.52
CA ALA A 10 17.72 -25.88 -11.76
C ALA A 10 18.02 -24.92 -12.92
N GLY A 11 17.38 -23.74 -12.95
CA GLY A 11 17.61 -22.70 -13.95
C GLY A 11 18.88 -21.86 -13.71
N ARG A 12 19.52 -22.00 -12.54
CA ARG A 12 20.63 -21.16 -12.07
C ARG A 12 20.30 -19.66 -12.03
N GLN A 13 19.04 -19.33 -11.81
CA GLN A 13 18.53 -17.97 -11.72
C GLN A 13 18.26 -17.54 -10.28
N LEU A 14 18.13 -18.51 -9.37
CA LEU A 14 17.79 -18.27 -7.96
C LEU A 14 18.86 -18.88 -7.05
N ILE A 15 19.29 -18.08 -6.07
CA ILE A 15 20.16 -18.53 -4.98
C ILE A 15 19.30 -18.62 -3.72
N GLY A 16 19.04 -19.83 -3.26
CA GLY A 16 18.35 -20.13 -2.01
C GLY A 16 19.33 -20.24 -0.84
N THR A 17 18.96 -19.67 0.30
CA THR A 17 19.76 -19.73 1.53
C THR A 17 18.87 -19.53 2.75
N ASN A 18 19.27 -20.07 3.90
CA ASN A 18 18.70 -19.69 5.19
C ASN A 18 19.47 -18.49 5.79
N GLN A 19 19.00 -17.96 6.92
CA GLN A 19 19.60 -16.78 7.56
C GLN A 19 21.07 -17.01 7.96
N GLU A 20 21.38 -18.14 8.58
CA GLU A 20 22.76 -18.47 9.00
C GLU A 20 23.71 -18.52 7.79
N THR A 21 23.30 -19.23 6.75
CA THR A 21 24.07 -19.42 5.52
C THR A 21 24.23 -18.08 4.77
N PHE A 22 23.19 -17.25 4.75
CA PHE A 22 23.22 -15.91 4.16
C PHE A 22 24.27 -15.01 4.83
N VAL A 23 24.30 -15.02 6.17
CA VAL A 23 25.29 -14.27 6.95
C VAL A 23 26.71 -14.80 6.69
N SER A 24 26.89 -16.12 6.72
CA SER A 24 28.20 -16.75 6.53
C SER A 24 28.79 -16.52 5.13
N HIS A 25 27.94 -16.38 4.11
CA HIS A 25 28.36 -16.20 2.72
C HIS A 25 28.09 -14.79 2.16
N ARG A 26 27.90 -13.79 3.03
CA ARG A 26 27.64 -12.40 2.63
C ARG A 26 28.63 -11.86 1.59
N GLU A 27 29.92 -12.20 1.72
CA GLU A 27 30.99 -11.72 0.82
C GLU A 27 30.91 -12.32 -0.58
N PHE A 28 30.35 -13.53 -0.70
CA PHE A 28 30.08 -14.12 -1.99
C PHE A 28 28.80 -13.53 -2.59
N LEU A 29 27.74 -13.45 -1.79
CA LEU A 29 26.42 -12.96 -2.20
C LEU A 29 26.42 -11.47 -2.58
N SER A 30 27.34 -10.67 -2.04
CA SER A 30 27.48 -9.24 -2.37
C SER A 30 28.24 -8.96 -3.66
N ARG A 31 28.84 -9.98 -4.31
CA ARG A 31 29.59 -9.83 -5.57
C ARG A 31 28.68 -9.79 -6.80
N PRO A 32 27.73 -10.73 -6.99
CA PRO A 32 26.81 -10.66 -8.12
C PRO A 32 25.84 -9.49 -7.95
N TYR A 33 25.34 -9.00 -9.07
CA TYR A 33 24.20 -8.09 -9.08
C TYR A 33 22.92 -8.90 -8.83
N LEU A 34 22.22 -8.60 -7.73
CA LEU A 34 20.99 -9.25 -7.33
C LEU A 34 19.83 -8.24 -7.40
N PRO A 35 19.18 -8.09 -8.57
CA PRO A 35 18.12 -7.09 -8.75
C PRO A 35 16.89 -7.36 -7.87
N TYR A 36 16.65 -8.62 -7.52
CA TYR A 36 15.51 -9.07 -6.73
C TYR A 36 16.00 -9.82 -5.49
N ALA A 37 15.35 -9.57 -4.36
CA ALA A 37 15.54 -10.35 -3.13
C ALA A 37 14.20 -10.67 -2.48
N LEU A 38 14.08 -11.89 -1.97
CA LEU A 38 12.89 -12.37 -1.26
C LEU A 38 13.32 -12.95 0.10
N PHE A 39 12.74 -12.40 1.17
CA PHE A 39 12.88 -12.94 2.53
C PHE A 39 11.52 -13.46 2.98
N CYS A 40 11.44 -14.74 3.32
CA CYS A 40 10.19 -15.38 3.72
C CYS A 40 10.30 -15.93 5.15
N GLY A 41 9.53 -15.36 6.08
CA GLY A 41 9.50 -15.84 7.47
C GLY A 41 10.83 -15.68 8.21
N CYS A 42 11.68 -14.75 7.77
CA CYS A 42 12.95 -14.45 8.42
C CYS A 42 12.74 -13.62 9.70
N ALA A 43 13.77 -13.59 10.55
CA ALA A 43 13.83 -12.59 11.61
C ALA A 43 13.89 -11.17 11.03
N ALA A 44 13.61 -10.15 11.85
CA ALA A 44 13.90 -8.78 11.46
C ALA A 44 15.42 -8.59 11.26
N PHE A 45 15.85 -7.71 10.37
CA PHE A 45 17.27 -7.51 10.06
C PHE A 45 18.05 -7.00 11.27
N ASP A 46 17.43 -6.13 12.07
CA ASP A 46 17.96 -5.60 13.33
C ASP A 46 17.97 -6.62 14.48
N SER A 47 17.48 -7.85 14.27
CA SER A 47 17.48 -8.89 15.31
C SER A 47 18.90 -9.31 15.70
N SER A 48 19.90 -9.06 14.84
CA SER A 48 21.32 -9.25 15.16
C SER A 48 22.21 -8.39 14.27
N PRO A 49 23.32 -7.83 14.80
CA PRO A 49 24.23 -7.01 14.00
C PRO A 49 24.84 -7.74 12.79
N SER A 50 25.04 -9.06 12.89
CA SER A 50 25.59 -9.88 11.81
C SER A 50 24.62 -10.03 10.65
N PHE A 51 23.33 -10.20 10.94
CA PHE A 51 22.29 -10.31 9.93
C PHE A 51 22.04 -8.98 9.23
N GLU A 52 21.91 -7.89 9.99
CA GLU A 52 21.78 -6.54 9.46
C GLU A 52 22.94 -6.20 8.51
N LYS A 53 24.18 -6.41 8.96
CA LYS A 53 25.38 -6.14 8.14
C LYS A 53 25.40 -6.97 6.86
N ALA A 54 24.96 -8.23 6.92
CA ALA A 54 24.85 -9.08 5.73
C ALA A 54 23.77 -8.56 4.78
N ALA A 55 22.59 -8.19 5.30
CA ALA A 55 21.50 -7.64 4.50
C ALA A 55 21.93 -6.35 3.79
N MET A 56 22.52 -5.40 4.52
CA MET A 56 23.06 -4.16 3.93
C MET A 56 24.11 -4.41 2.84
N ALA A 57 24.99 -5.39 3.03
CA ALA A 57 26.04 -5.69 2.06
C ALA A 57 25.50 -6.34 0.79
N VAL A 58 24.58 -7.28 0.92
CA VAL A 58 24.03 -8.06 -0.21
C VAL A 58 22.98 -7.26 -0.97
N LEU A 59 22.11 -6.54 -0.26
CA LEU A 59 20.98 -5.82 -0.87
C LEU A 59 21.35 -4.43 -1.41
N LYS A 60 22.62 -4.03 -1.32
CA LYS A 60 23.10 -2.70 -1.75
C LYS A 60 22.70 -2.32 -3.18
N ASN A 61 22.62 -3.30 -4.08
CA ASN A 61 22.26 -3.10 -5.49
C ASN A 61 20.89 -3.71 -5.86
N THR A 62 20.12 -4.14 -4.86
CA THR A 62 18.79 -4.69 -5.08
C THR A 62 17.83 -3.58 -5.44
N HIS A 63 16.98 -3.82 -6.44
CA HIS A 63 15.96 -2.89 -6.90
C HIS A 63 14.58 -3.24 -6.33
N THR A 64 14.31 -4.53 -6.17
CA THR A 64 13.05 -5.04 -5.64
C THR A 64 13.33 -5.92 -4.43
N LEU A 65 12.81 -5.50 -3.28
CA LEU A 65 12.87 -6.26 -2.04
C LEU A 65 11.45 -6.70 -1.67
N VAL A 66 11.27 -8.01 -1.51
CA VAL A 66 10.04 -8.61 -1.02
C VAL A 66 10.31 -9.25 0.34
N ILE A 67 9.51 -8.91 1.34
CA ILE A 67 9.60 -9.54 2.67
C ILE A 67 8.22 -10.08 3.05
N VAL A 68 8.06 -11.40 2.96
CA VAL A 68 6.87 -12.11 3.41
C VAL A 68 6.98 -12.34 4.92
N HIS A 69 5.92 -11.98 5.66
CA HIS A 69 5.93 -11.98 7.12
C HIS A 69 6.92 -10.96 7.70
N ASN A 70 6.94 -9.74 7.14
CA ASN A 70 7.84 -8.68 7.58
C ASN A 70 7.67 -8.37 9.07
N ARG A 71 8.82 -8.26 9.76
CA ARG A 71 8.92 -7.89 11.18
C ARG A 71 9.72 -6.61 11.41
N ASN A 72 10.27 -6.02 10.34
CA ASN A 72 11.01 -4.76 10.38
C ASN A 72 10.04 -3.58 10.32
N MET A 73 10.47 -2.42 10.82
CA MET A 73 9.77 -1.17 10.51
C MET A 73 9.96 -0.81 9.03
N VAL A 74 8.89 -0.37 8.38
CA VAL A 74 8.88 0.12 7.01
C VAL A 74 9.81 1.32 6.88
N SER A 75 9.73 2.28 7.80
CA SER A 75 10.63 3.45 7.84
C SER A 75 12.11 3.05 7.86
N ASP A 76 12.48 2.00 8.62
CA ASP A 76 13.83 1.44 8.63
C ASP A 76 14.24 0.80 7.32
N LEU A 77 13.34 0.05 6.69
CA LEU A 77 13.64 -0.59 5.41
C LEU A 77 13.90 0.49 4.35
N VAL A 78 13.08 1.53 4.32
CA VAL A 78 13.22 2.64 3.37
C VAL A 78 14.53 3.41 3.59
N SER A 79 14.88 3.71 4.85
CA SER A 79 16.10 4.46 5.16
C SER A 79 17.38 3.65 4.89
N LYS A 80 17.40 2.37 5.29
CA LYS A 80 18.58 1.50 5.15
C LYS A 80 18.85 1.11 3.70
N PHE A 81 17.80 0.98 2.88
CA PHE A 81 17.89 0.47 1.51
C PHE A 81 17.45 1.51 0.47
N SER A 82 18.11 2.68 0.46
CA SER A 82 17.82 3.80 -0.44
C SER A 82 17.90 3.50 -1.95
N GLY A 83 18.53 2.39 -2.35
CA GLY A 83 18.62 1.95 -3.74
C GLY A 83 17.39 1.22 -4.28
N LEU A 84 16.42 0.86 -3.41
CA LEU A 84 15.22 0.14 -3.83
C LEU A 84 14.32 1.02 -4.69
N SER A 85 13.73 0.42 -5.73
CA SER A 85 12.62 0.97 -6.50
C SER A 85 11.28 0.38 -6.05
N VAL A 86 11.27 -0.86 -5.55
CA VAL A 86 10.06 -1.57 -5.10
C VAL A 86 10.32 -2.22 -3.75
N LEU A 87 9.45 -1.93 -2.78
CA LEU A 87 9.39 -2.60 -1.49
C LEU A 87 8.02 -3.23 -1.31
N ALA A 88 7.97 -4.56 -1.32
CA ALA A 88 6.73 -5.31 -1.13
C ALA A 88 6.75 -6.07 0.19
N LEU A 89 5.75 -5.84 1.02
CA LEU A 89 5.62 -6.38 2.38
C LEU A 89 4.31 -7.18 2.52
N PRO A 90 4.15 -8.28 1.76
CA PRO A 90 3.01 -9.16 1.94
C PRO A 90 3.05 -9.75 3.36
N HIS A 91 1.88 -9.77 3.99
CA HIS A 91 1.72 -10.19 5.38
C HIS A 91 2.63 -9.43 6.35
N ASN A 92 2.65 -8.11 6.28
CA ASN A 92 3.34 -7.29 7.25
C ASN A 92 2.81 -7.60 8.67
N LEU A 93 3.71 -8.00 9.57
CA LEU A 93 3.36 -8.37 10.96
C LEU A 93 3.71 -7.25 11.94
N LYS A 94 4.39 -6.22 11.46
CA LYS A 94 4.83 -5.09 12.27
C LYS A 94 3.89 -3.91 12.05
N VAL A 95 3.23 -3.48 13.11
CA VAL A 95 2.55 -2.18 13.14
C VAL A 95 3.61 -1.12 13.40
N GLU A 96 3.67 -0.11 12.54
CA GLU A 96 4.48 1.08 12.82
C GLU A 96 3.94 1.72 14.10
N GLY A 97 4.82 1.98 15.08
CA GLY A 97 4.50 2.83 16.22
C GLY A 97 5.09 4.21 16.00
N GLU A 98 4.68 5.18 16.81
CA GLU A 98 5.39 6.46 16.94
C GLU A 98 6.88 6.19 17.13
N ARG A 99 7.68 6.57 16.14
CA ARG A 99 9.12 6.66 16.31
C ARG A 99 9.39 7.94 17.08
N GLY A 100 10.27 7.85 18.09
CA GLY A 100 10.94 9.05 18.57
C GLY A 100 11.70 9.71 17.43
N ASP A 101 11.93 11.02 17.56
CA ASP A 101 12.47 12.01 16.61
C ASP A 101 13.76 11.66 15.78
N ASP A 102 14.17 10.40 15.70
CA ASP A 102 15.45 9.94 15.17
C ASP A 102 15.43 9.52 13.68
N LEU A 103 14.46 9.98 12.89
CA LEU A 103 14.63 9.96 11.43
C LEU A 103 15.37 11.22 11.04
N ASP A 104 16.68 11.10 10.83
CA ASP A 104 17.51 12.18 10.32
C ASP A 104 17.10 12.49 8.86
N PRO A 105 16.31 13.55 8.61
CA PRO A 105 15.91 13.91 7.25
C PRO A 105 17.09 14.51 6.48
N SER A 106 18.24 14.74 7.14
CA SER A 106 19.48 15.24 6.54
C SER A 106 20.36 14.15 5.93
N SER A 107 19.90 12.89 5.91
CA SER A 107 20.48 11.86 5.05
C SER A 107 20.40 12.34 3.59
N ASP A 108 21.50 12.85 3.05
CA ASP A 108 21.69 13.31 1.65
C ASP A 108 21.31 12.27 0.57
N LYS A 109 20.93 11.04 0.97
CA LYS A 109 20.50 9.97 0.09
C LYS A 109 18.98 9.83 0.09
N LEU A 110 18.34 10.58 -0.80
CA LEU A 110 16.95 10.36 -1.17
C LEU A 110 16.77 8.93 -1.72
N CYS A 111 15.76 8.24 -1.19
CA CYS A 111 15.41 6.90 -1.60
C CYS A 111 14.86 6.89 -3.03
N GLN A 112 15.17 5.84 -3.79
CA GLN A 112 14.70 5.67 -5.17
C GLN A 112 13.33 4.97 -5.27
N LEU A 113 12.67 4.74 -4.14
CA LEU A 113 11.45 3.96 -4.05
C LEU A 113 10.35 4.61 -4.89
N LYS A 114 9.69 3.77 -5.70
CA LYS A 114 8.55 4.12 -6.57
C LYS A 114 7.27 3.40 -6.15
N GLU A 115 7.40 2.23 -5.55
CA GLU A 115 6.30 1.37 -5.15
C GLU A 115 6.52 0.87 -3.71
N LEU A 116 5.56 1.18 -2.83
CA LEU A 116 5.45 0.64 -1.48
C LEU A 116 4.17 -0.18 -1.37
N LEU A 117 4.32 -1.50 -1.42
CA LEU A 117 3.22 -2.45 -1.52
C LEU A 117 3.16 -3.30 -0.25
N GLY A 118 1.96 -3.73 0.15
CA GLY A 118 1.85 -4.66 1.27
C GLY A 118 0.46 -4.77 1.86
N THR A 119 0.34 -5.70 2.79
CA THR A 119 -0.93 -6.12 3.39
C THR A 119 -0.71 -6.43 4.87
N THR A 120 -1.70 -6.21 5.73
CA THR A 120 -1.63 -6.53 7.17
C THR A 120 -2.74 -7.52 7.56
N PRO A 121 -2.79 -8.73 6.97
CA PRO A 121 -3.87 -9.69 7.14
C PRO A 121 -3.96 -10.28 8.54
N GLY A 122 -2.87 -10.25 9.32
CA GLY A 122 -2.91 -10.61 10.75
C GLY A 122 -3.84 -9.71 11.57
N LEU A 123 -4.14 -8.51 11.05
CA LEU A 123 -5.14 -7.59 11.58
C LEU A 123 -6.41 -7.56 10.74
N GLY A 124 -6.56 -8.42 9.74
CA GLY A 124 -7.71 -8.40 8.82
C GLY A 124 -7.75 -7.19 7.87
N ILE A 125 -6.58 -6.63 7.53
CA ILE A 125 -6.45 -5.45 6.67
C ILE A 125 -5.70 -5.83 5.38
N ASP A 126 -6.27 -5.47 4.23
CA ASP A 126 -5.74 -5.81 2.89
C ASP A 126 -4.70 -4.81 2.36
N ASN A 127 -4.25 -3.87 3.20
CA ASN A 127 -3.24 -2.86 2.90
C ASN A 127 -2.23 -2.72 4.06
N LEU A 128 -1.18 -1.93 3.87
CA LEU A 128 -0.26 -1.59 4.93
C LEU A 128 -0.95 -0.73 5.99
N LEU A 129 -0.76 -1.12 7.26
CA LEU A 129 -1.13 -0.31 8.40
C LEU A 129 0.06 0.56 8.82
N LEU A 130 0.08 1.79 8.31
CA LEU A 130 1.00 2.85 8.74
C LEU A 130 0.23 3.86 9.61
N THR A 131 0.83 4.32 10.70
CA THR A 131 0.30 5.37 11.58
C THR A 131 0.48 6.76 10.97
N ASP A 132 -0.31 7.75 11.40
CA ASP A 132 -0.61 8.99 10.66
C ASP A 132 0.61 9.78 10.13
N ASP A 133 1.75 9.80 10.83
CA ASP A 133 2.94 10.55 10.41
C ASP A 133 3.86 9.78 9.45
N VAL A 134 3.84 8.45 9.51
CA VAL A 134 4.78 7.58 8.77
C VAL A 134 4.63 7.72 7.25
N PRO A 135 3.41 7.78 6.65
CA PRO A 135 3.27 8.03 5.23
C PRO A 135 3.92 9.34 4.80
N THR A 136 3.78 10.40 5.60
CA THR A 136 4.35 11.72 5.31
C THR A 136 5.88 11.66 5.35
N GLU A 137 6.46 11.00 6.36
CA GLU A 137 7.91 10.80 6.48
C GLU A 137 8.48 10.00 5.30
N ILE A 138 7.83 8.88 4.94
CA ILE A 138 8.24 8.07 3.80
C ILE A 138 8.20 8.88 2.50
N GLN A 139 7.24 9.80 2.37
CA GLN A 139 7.06 10.60 1.15
C GLN A 139 8.20 11.61 1.00
N GLN A 140 8.62 12.23 2.11
CA GLN A 140 9.77 13.13 2.15
C GLN A 140 11.06 12.40 1.79
N MET A 141 11.24 11.17 2.27
CA MET A 141 12.39 10.33 1.95
C MET A 141 12.36 9.76 0.53
N CYS A 142 11.17 9.55 -0.04
CA CYS A 142 10.95 8.90 -1.32
C CYS A 142 10.22 9.84 -2.30
N PRO A 143 10.89 10.87 -2.84
CA PRO A 143 10.28 11.84 -3.74
C PRO A 143 9.97 11.27 -5.14
N LYS A 144 10.11 9.96 -5.35
CA LYS A 144 9.72 9.26 -6.58
C LYS A 144 8.60 8.25 -6.36
N LEU A 145 8.08 8.16 -5.14
CA LEU A 145 7.06 7.20 -4.75
C LEU A 145 5.74 7.60 -5.41
N THR A 146 5.23 6.72 -6.26
CA THR A 146 4.02 6.93 -7.07
C THR A 146 2.95 5.90 -6.73
N GLU A 147 3.30 4.77 -6.13
CA GLU A 147 2.35 3.72 -5.75
C GLU A 147 2.51 3.36 -4.27
N TRP A 148 1.38 3.39 -3.55
CA TRP A 148 1.33 3.19 -2.11
C TRP A 148 0.08 2.40 -1.76
N GLN A 149 0.25 1.23 -1.16
CA GLN A 149 -0.88 0.44 -0.64
C GLN A 149 -1.07 0.70 0.85
N THR A 150 -1.43 1.94 1.21
CA THR A 150 -1.76 2.37 2.59
C THR A 150 -2.92 3.39 2.55
N ASP A 151 -3.64 3.52 3.66
CA ASP A 151 -4.63 4.60 3.83
C ASP A 151 -3.92 5.97 3.86
N MET A 152 -4.35 6.88 2.98
CA MET A 152 -3.82 8.24 2.84
C MET A 152 -4.79 9.32 3.38
N ASN A 153 -5.90 8.91 3.99
CA ASN A 153 -6.95 9.83 4.42
C ASN A 153 -6.46 10.86 5.44
N SER A 154 -5.67 10.45 6.44
CA SER A 154 -5.12 11.35 7.45
C SER A 154 -4.11 12.31 6.82
N THR A 155 -3.18 11.81 6.01
CA THR A 155 -2.17 12.59 5.29
C THR A 155 -2.81 13.68 4.43
N ILE A 156 -3.84 13.35 3.64
CA ILE A 156 -4.52 14.34 2.79
C ILE A 156 -5.42 15.27 3.65
N GLY A 157 -6.03 14.75 4.70
CA GLY A 157 -6.96 15.48 5.56
C GLY A 157 -6.34 16.64 6.33
N ILE A 158 -5.04 16.58 6.63
CA ILE A 158 -4.28 17.63 7.32
C ILE A 158 -3.69 18.71 6.38
N MET A 159 -3.93 18.59 5.07
CA MET A 159 -3.50 19.55 4.05
C MET A 159 -4.69 20.48 3.69
N PRO A 160 -4.91 21.61 4.41
CA PRO A 160 -6.13 22.42 4.28
C PRO A 160 -6.33 23.07 2.90
N ASN A 161 -5.31 23.08 2.05
CA ASN A 161 -5.41 23.61 0.69
C ASN A 161 -4.54 22.82 -0.30
N LEU A 162 -4.86 22.96 -1.59
CA LEU A 162 -4.22 22.22 -2.67
C LEU A 162 -2.75 22.59 -2.89
N VAL A 163 -2.35 23.84 -2.60
CA VAL A 163 -0.96 24.27 -2.79
C VAL A 163 -0.05 23.53 -1.83
N LYS A 164 -0.39 23.53 -0.53
CA LYS A 164 0.31 22.77 0.50
C LYS A 164 0.33 21.27 0.16
N ALA A 165 -0.82 20.74 -0.29
CA ALA A 165 -0.89 19.32 -0.65
C ALA A 165 -0.01 18.96 -1.86
N ALA A 166 0.12 19.85 -2.85
CA ALA A 166 1.00 19.65 -3.99
C ALA A 166 2.49 19.78 -3.61
N GLU A 167 2.82 20.61 -2.61
CA GLU A 167 4.17 20.72 -2.05
C GLU A 167 4.56 19.45 -1.27
N GLU A 168 3.64 18.89 -0.49
CA GLU A 168 3.89 17.71 0.35
C GLU A 168 3.72 16.38 -0.42
N LEU A 169 2.91 16.33 -1.48
CA LEU A 169 2.66 15.15 -2.33
C LEU A 169 2.94 15.46 -3.81
N PRO A 170 4.20 15.79 -4.19
CA PRO A 170 4.52 16.27 -5.54
C PRO A 170 4.22 15.28 -6.68
N ASN A 171 4.10 13.98 -6.36
CA ASN A 171 3.81 12.94 -7.34
C ASN A 171 2.37 12.43 -7.30
N ALA A 172 1.48 13.03 -6.51
CA ALA A 172 0.09 12.57 -6.42
C ALA A 172 -0.58 12.47 -7.80
N ALA A 173 -0.26 13.39 -8.72
CA ALA A 173 -0.78 13.37 -10.08
C ALA A 173 -0.32 12.15 -10.90
N LEU A 174 0.80 11.51 -10.56
CA LEU A 174 1.31 10.31 -11.23
C LEU A 174 0.78 9.01 -10.62
N THR A 175 0.21 9.08 -9.42
CA THR A 175 -0.28 7.93 -8.67
C THR A 175 -1.52 7.32 -9.31
N GLN A 176 -1.51 5.99 -9.44
CA GLN A 176 -2.57 5.21 -10.09
C GLN A 176 -3.51 4.51 -9.11
N GLU A 177 -3.09 4.32 -7.86
CA GLU A 177 -3.87 3.68 -6.80
C GLU A 177 -3.96 4.58 -5.56
N LEU A 178 -5.14 4.69 -4.95
CA LEU A 178 -5.36 5.49 -3.75
C LEU A 178 -6.37 4.81 -2.85
N ILE A 179 -6.06 4.80 -1.56
CA ILE A 179 -6.92 4.26 -0.50
C ILE A 179 -7.25 5.41 0.46
N LEU A 180 -8.55 5.64 0.68
CA LEU A 180 -9.06 6.64 1.61
C LEU A 180 -9.97 5.97 2.63
N GLY A 181 -9.54 5.99 3.89
CA GLY A 181 -10.18 5.24 4.97
C GLY A 181 -9.78 3.76 4.96
N ARG A 182 -10.24 3.03 5.96
CA ARG A 182 -9.82 1.63 6.16
C ARG A 182 -10.95 0.79 6.71
N SER A 183 -11.02 -0.43 6.20
CA SER A 183 -11.86 -1.51 6.73
C SER A 183 -11.00 -2.63 7.30
N MET A 184 -11.52 -3.31 8.30
CA MET A 184 -10.90 -4.43 8.99
C MET A 184 -11.88 -5.59 9.05
N GLN A 185 -11.46 -6.78 8.65
CA GLN A 185 -12.23 -7.99 8.89
C GLN A 185 -11.79 -8.62 10.22
N ALA A 186 -12.65 -8.55 11.23
CA ALA A 186 -12.41 -9.18 12.52
C ALA A 186 -12.41 -10.72 12.40
N HIS A 187 -11.83 -11.39 13.40
CA HIS A 187 -11.76 -12.87 13.44
C HIS A 187 -13.13 -13.56 13.44
N ASP A 188 -14.18 -12.89 13.92
CA ASP A 188 -15.56 -13.39 13.87
C ASP A 188 -16.22 -13.15 12.50
N GLY A 189 -15.46 -12.68 11.52
CA GLY A 189 -15.91 -12.37 10.16
C GLY A 189 -16.59 -11.01 10.02
N LYS A 190 -16.79 -10.25 11.12
CA LYS A 190 -17.41 -8.93 11.04
C LYS A 190 -16.49 -7.94 10.34
N LEU A 191 -17.08 -7.14 9.46
CA LEU A 191 -16.40 -6.02 8.83
C LEU A 191 -16.56 -4.77 9.69
N LEU A 192 -15.44 -4.21 10.14
CA LEU A 192 -15.38 -3.02 10.97
C LEU A 192 -14.72 -1.88 10.18
N MET A 193 -15.27 -0.69 10.29
CA MET A 193 -14.64 0.51 9.75
C MET A 193 -13.66 1.05 10.79
N TYR A 194 -12.38 1.11 10.43
CA TYR A 194 -11.32 1.58 11.34
C TYR A 194 -10.99 3.05 11.09
N ALA A 195 -10.97 3.48 9.84
CA ALA A 195 -10.73 4.86 9.44
C ALA A 195 -11.78 5.32 8.43
N ASN A 196 -12.26 6.54 8.60
CA ASN A 196 -13.31 7.15 7.78
C ASN A 196 -12.73 8.15 6.79
N ALA A 197 -12.99 7.97 5.51
CA ALA A 197 -12.67 8.94 4.48
C ALA A 197 -13.49 10.22 4.71
N GLY A 198 -12.82 11.29 5.12
CA GLY A 198 -13.42 12.60 5.36
C GLY A 198 -13.76 13.30 4.04
N ASN A 199 -14.78 14.16 4.04
CA ASN A 199 -15.19 14.86 2.82
C ASN A 199 -14.05 15.68 2.21
N ASN A 200 -13.32 16.41 3.06
CA ASN A 200 -12.21 17.25 2.62
C ASN A 200 -11.11 16.40 1.99
N SER A 201 -10.79 15.24 2.57
CA SER A 201 -9.78 14.33 2.03
C SER A 201 -10.17 13.81 0.65
N VAL A 202 -11.43 13.39 0.46
CA VAL A 202 -11.94 12.92 -0.84
C VAL A 202 -11.94 14.04 -1.88
N GLU A 203 -12.41 15.23 -1.52
CA GLU A 203 -12.44 16.38 -2.42
C GLU A 203 -11.03 16.83 -2.83
N THR A 204 -10.12 16.96 -1.86
CA THR A 204 -8.71 17.30 -2.13
C THR A 204 -8.05 16.23 -2.99
N ALA A 205 -8.26 14.95 -2.68
CA ALA A 205 -7.72 13.84 -3.45
C ALA A 205 -8.18 13.87 -4.91
N SER A 206 -9.46 14.13 -5.18
CA SER A 206 -10.00 14.19 -6.55
C SER A 206 -9.31 15.24 -7.43
N LYS A 207 -8.75 16.30 -6.82
CA LYS A 207 -8.05 17.39 -7.52
C LYS A 207 -6.56 17.12 -7.68
N LEU A 208 -5.95 16.35 -6.77
CA LEU A 208 -4.51 16.03 -6.79
C LEU A 208 -4.20 14.78 -7.63
N PHE A 209 -4.99 13.73 -7.47
CA PHE A 209 -4.73 12.42 -8.05
C PHE A 209 -5.45 12.27 -9.41
N THR A 210 -4.90 12.93 -10.43
CA THR A 210 -5.56 13.07 -11.74
C THR A 210 -5.39 11.88 -12.68
N ASN A 211 -4.39 11.00 -12.46
CA ASN A 211 -4.18 9.77 -13.23
C ASN A 211 -4.66 8.51 -12.50
N LEU A 212 -5.54 8.67 -11.51
CA LEU A 212 -6.01 7.57 -10.69
C LEU A 212 -6.86 6.58 -11.50
N THR A 213 -6.53 5.29 -11.41
CA THR A 213 -7.31 4.21 -12.05
C THR A 213 -7.95 3.27 -11.03
N ARG A 214 -7.36 3.15 -9.84
CA ARG A 214 -7.89 2.37 -8.72
C ARG A 214 -8.14 3.25 -7.52
N LEU A 215 -9.37 3.18 -7.00
CA LEU A 215 -9.79 3.96 -5.84
C LEU A 215 -10.50 3.05 -4.83
N GLU A 216 -10.04 3.08 -3.59
CA GLU A 216 -10.72 2.49 -2.44
C GLU A 216 -11.19 3.59 -1.50
N VAL A 217 -12.47 3.60 -1.14
CA VAL A 217 -13.06 4.56 -0.21
C VAL A 217 -13.90 3.84 0.84
N CYS A 218 -13.56 4.08 2.10
CA CYS A 218 -14.29 3.61 3.27
C CYS A 218 -14.87 4.81 4.03
N SER A 219 -16.19 5.02 4.04
CA SER A 219 -16.78 6.20 4.69
C SER A 219 -18.18 5.97 5.26
N THR A 220 -18.46 6.60 6.39
CA THR A 220 -19.82 6.78 6.93
C THR A 220 -20.48 8.07 6.44
N PHE A 221 -19.74 8.97 5.78
CA PHE A 221 -20.24 10.28 5.40
C PHE A 221 -20.86 10.29 4.01
N ALA A 222 -22.15 10.62 3.94
CA ALA A 222 -22.88 10.78 2.69
C ALA A 222 -22.19 11.72 1.69
N LYS A 223 -21.59 12.81 2.18
CA LYS A 223 -20.92 13.79 1.33
C LYS A 223 -19.64 13.21 0.70
N SER A 224 -18.82 12.52 1.50
CA SER A 224 -17.63 11.81 1.00
C SER A 224 -17.99 10.80 -0.09
N LEU A 225 -19.03 9.99 0.12
CA LEU A 225 -19.48 9.00 -0.86
C LEU A 225 -19.95 9.66 -2.17
N SER A 226 -20.66 10.78 -2.09
CA SER A 226 -21.09 11.52 -3.28
C SER A 226 -19.91 12.15 -4.04
N SER A 227 -18.90 12.67 -3.34
CA SER A 227 -17.70 13.30 -3.93
C SER A 227 -16.77 12.32 -4.64
N ILE A 228 -17.00 11.01 -4.54
CA ILE A 228 -16.30 10.02 -5.38
C ILE A 228 -16.58 10.29 -6.87
N ALA A 229 -17.75 10.85 -7.17
CA ALA A 229 -18.09 11.28 -8.51
C ALA A 229 -17.24 12.46 -9.02
N ASP A 230 -16.35 13.06 -8.23
CA ASP A 230 -15.45 14.13 -8.67
C ASP A 230 -14.17 13.58 -9.32
N PHE A 231 -13.78 12.33 -9.02
CA PHE A 231 -12.64 11.66 -9.66
C PHE A 231 -12.92 11.36 -11.14
N VAL A 232 -11.86 11.18 -11.93
CA VAL A 232 -11.94 10.89 -13.37
C VAL A 232 -11.14 9.62 -13.68
N GLY A 233 -11.61 8.83 -14.65
CA GLY A 233 -10.84 7.71 -15.19
C GLY A 233 -10.74 6.47 -14.29
N ILE A 234 -11.55 6.38 -13.22
CA ILE A 234 -11.55 5.20 -12.35
C ILE A 234 -12.02 3.98 -13.12
N ARG A 235 -11.27 2.89 -13.00
CA ARG A 235 -11.56 1.56 -13.60
C ARG A 235 -11.74 0.49 -12.53
N ARG A 236 -11.13 0.65 -11.36
CA ARG A 236 -11.24 -0.28 -10.23
C ARG A 236 -11.73 0.48 -9.01
N LEU A 237 -12.92 0.15 -8.54
CA LEU A 237 -13.58 0.87 -7.47
C LEU A 237 -13.95 -0.07 -6.31
N SER A 238 -13.47 0.24 -5.11
CA SER A 238 -13.83 -0.44 -3.87
C SER A 238 -14.50 0.55 -2.92
N LEU A 239 -15.75 0.29 -2.56
CA LEU A 239 -16.53 1.13 -1.66
C LEU A 239 -16.95 0.34 -0.43
N MET A 240 -16.73 0.91 0.74
CA MET A 240 -17.39 0.49 1.97
C MET A 240 -18.16 1.66 2.56
N ALA A 241 -19.45 1.45 2.80
CA ALA A 241 -20.30 2.43 3.46
C ALA A 241 -20.91 1.84 4.73
N SER A 242 -20.52 2.35 5.90
CA SER A 242 -21.05 1.89 7.18
C SER A 242 -21.93 2.96 7.80
N ILE A 243 -23.10 3.19 7.22
CA ILE A 243 -24.13 4.03 7.84
C ILE A 243 -24.91 3.14 8.83
N GLU A 244 -25.57 3.70 9.85
CA GLU A 244 -26.37 2.92 10.84
C GLU A 244 -27.35 1.91 10.19
N MET A 245 -27.69 2.12 8.92
CA MET A 245 -28.27 1.13 8.01
C MET A 245 -27.42 1.00 6.73
N ALA A 246 -27.52 -0.12 6.02
CA ALA A 246 -26.81 -0.34 4.76
C ALA A 246 -27.04 0.84 3.79
N ALA A 247 -25.97 1.34 3.17
CA ALA A 247 -26.06 2.55 2.36
C ALA A 247 -26.85 2.28 1.06
N PRO A 248 -27.77 3.16 0.65
CA PRO A 248 -28.61 2.93 -0.52
C PRO A 248 -27.78 2.88 -1.81
N PHE A 249 -27.72 1.71 -2.45
CA PHE A 249 -27.01 1.47 -3.71
C PHE A 249 -27.38 2.50 -4.79
N ARG A 250 -28.69 2.74 -4.99
CA ARG A 250 -29.18 3.66 -6.03
C ARG A 250 -28.67 5.09 -5.88
N LYS A 251 -28.46 5.55 -4.65
CA LYS A 251 -28.07 6.94 -4.39
C LYS A 251 -26.58 7.17 -4.63
N TYR A 252 -25.74 6.22 -4.19
CA TYR A 252 -24.29 6.42 -4.14
C TYR A 252 -23.53 5.67 -5.22
N VAL A 253 -24.03 4.52 -5.69
CA VAL A 253 -23.28 3.67 -6.61
C VAL A 253 -23.70 3.89 -8.05
N VAL A 254 -25.01 3.96 -8.34
CA VAL A 254 -25.51 4.11 -9.73
C VAL A 254 -24.92 5.33 -10.47
N PRO A 255 -24.78 6.52 -9.87
CA PRO A 255 -24.10 7.64 -10.55
C PRO A 255 -22.66 7.32 -10.94
N LEU A 256 -21.94 6.55 -10.12
CA LEU A 256 -20.56 6.14 -10.37
C LEU A 256 -20.49 5.11 -11.49
N LEU A 257 -21.42 4.13 -11.52
CA LEU A 257 -21.49 3.14 -12.61
C LEU A 257 -21.74 3.79 -13.97
N ARG A 258 -22.55 4.86 -14.01
CA ARG A 258 -22.80 5.63 -15.24
C ARG A 258 -21.61 6.48 -15.68
N LYS A 259 -20.76 6.87 -14.73
CA LYS A 259 -19.62 7.77 -14.97
C LYS A 259 -18.37 6.99 -15.38
N PHE A 260 -18.11 5.87 -14.70
CA PHE A 260 -16.86 5.14 -14.78
C PHE A 260 -16.98 3.88 -15.64
N ASP A 261 -15.99 3.65 -16.49
CA ASP A 261 -15.85 2.40 -17.23
C ASP A 261 -15.14 1.35 -16.35
N LEU A 262 -15.90 0.79 -15.41
CA LEU A 262 -15.36 -0.10 -14.38
C LEU A 262 -15.04 -1.50 -14.93
N GLU A 263 -13.82 -1.95 -14.66
CA GLU A 263 -13.35 -3.33 -14.78
C GLU A 263 -13.56 -4.12 -13.47
N GLU A 264 -13.41 -3.46 -12.32
CA GLU A 264 -13.55 -4.10 -11.01
C GLU A 264 -14.43 -3.24 -10.10
N LEU A 265 -15.41 -3.89 -9.46
CA LEU A 265 -16.31 -3.27 -8.51
C LEU A 265 -16.39 -4.11 -7.23
N THR A 266 -16.02 -3.50 -6.11
CA THR A 266 -16.24 -4.05 -4.77
C THR A 266 -17.18 -3.15 -4.01
N LEU A 267 -18.28 -3.71 -3.51
CA LEU A 267 -19.24 -3.03 -2.64
C LEU A 267 -19.33 -3.75 -1.31
N LYS A 268 -19.16 -3.00 -0.23
CA LYS A 268 -19.27 -3.48 1.15
C LYS A 268 -20.32 -2.66 1.89
N CYS A 269 -21.32 -3.33 2.49
CA CYS A 269 -22.39 -2.71 3.29
C CYS A 269 -23.35 -1.78 2.50
N PHE A 270 -23.70 -2.13 1.26
CA PHE A 270 -24.67 -1.39 0.44
C PHE A 270 -26.00 -2.15 0.34
N GLY A 271 -27.11 -1.52 0.71
CA GLY A 271 -28.43 -2.14 0.61
C GLY A 271 -29.02 -2.06 -0.80
N ASP A 272 -29.86 -3.03 -1.12
CA ASP A 272 -30.67 -3.10 -2.35
C ASP A 272 -29.81 -3.05 -3.63
N VAL A 273 -28.70 -3.79 -3.67
CA VAL A 273 -27.84 -3.86 -4.86
C VAL A 273 -28.60 -4.48 -6.02
N HIS A 274 -28.74 -3.70 -7.10
CA HIS A 274 -29.50 -4.10 -8.28
C HIS A 274 -28.55 -4.50 -9.42
N LEU A 275 -28.24 -5.81 -9.48
CA LEU A 275 -27.32 -6.39 -10.48
C LEU A 275 -27.64 -6.03 -11.94
N PRO A 276 -28.91 -5.95 -12.39
CA PRO A 276 -29.20 -5.54 -13.76
C PRO A 276 -28.66 -4.14 -14.09
N THR A 277 -28.68 -3.21 -13.12
CA THR A 277 -28.11 -1.87 -13.32
C THR A 277 -26.58 -1.90 -13.38
N VAL A 278 -25.94 -2.83 -12.67
CA VAL A 278 -24.49 -3.06 -12.80
C VAL A 278 -24.16 -3.57 -14.20
N ALA A 279 -24.88 -4.59 -14.67
CA ALA A 279 -24.68 -5.15 -16.01
C ALA A 279 -24.98 -4.15 -17.14
N GLU A 280 -25.96 -3.27 -16.95
CA GLU A 280 -26.33 -2.22 -17.92
C GLU A 280 -25.20 -1.20 -18.13
N HIS A 281 -24.51 -0.81 -17.05
CA HIS A 281 -23.57 0.30 -17.07
C HIS A 281 -22.10 -0.13 -17.08
N CYS A 282 -21.77 -1.36 -16.65
CA CYS A 282 -20.38 -1.84 -16.55
C CYS A 282 -20.17 -3.04 -17.48
N GLN A 283 -20.09 -2.79 -18.79
CA GLN A 283 -19.93 -3.85 -19.80
C GLN A 283 -18.55 -4.52 -19.77
N ASN A 284 -17.53 -3.83 -19.25
CA ASN A 284 -16.16 -4.31 -19.14
C ASN A 284 -15.83 -4.94 -17.78
N LEU A 285 -16.83 -5.16 -16.93
CA LEU A 285 -16.63 -5.65 -15.57
C LEU A 285 -16.11 -7.10 -15.59
N VAL A 286 -14.88 -7.30 -15.12
CA VAL A 286 -14.23 -8.61 -14.97
C VAL A 286 -14.34 -9.15 -13.55
N SER A 287 -14.54 -8.28 -12.56
CA SER A 287 -14.66 -8.66 -11.15
C SER A 287 -15.76 -7.88 -10.44
N LEU A 288 -16.65 -8.62 -9.77
CA LEU A 288 -17.68 -8.08 -8.89
C LEU A 288 -17.60 -8.76 -7.53
N THR A 289 -17.36 -7.97 -6.48
CA THR A 289 -17.33 -8.45 -5.10
C THR A 289 -18.40 -7.73 -4.29
N LEU A 290 -19.30 -8.50 -3.67
CA LEU A 290 -20.38 -7.99 -2.82
C LEU A 290 -20.23 -8.56 -1.41
N ILE A 291 -20.12 -7.68 -0.42
CA ILE A 291 -19.95 -8.06 0.99
C ILE A 291 -21.04 -7.36 1.79
N LEU A 292 -21.91 -8.12 2.46
CA LEU A 292 -23.02 -7.57 3.25
C LEU A 292 -23.91 -6.59 2.44
N CYS A 293 -24.33 -7.02 1.24
CA CYS A 293 -25.11 -6.23 0.29
C CYS A 293 -26.46 -6.87 -0.06
#